data_AF-A0A926SN44-F1
#
_entry.id   AF-A0A926SN44-F1
#
_cell.length_a   1.000
_cell.length_b   1.000
_cell.length_c   1.000
_cell.angle_alpha   90.00
_cell.angle_beta   90.00
_cell.angle_gamma   90.00
#
_symmetry.space_group_name_H-M   'P 1'
#
loop_
_entity.id
_entity.type
_entity.pdbx_description
1 polymer ?
#
loop_
_entity_poly.entity_id
_entity_poly.type
_entity_poly.pdbx_seq_one_letter_code
_entity_poly.pdbx_strand_id
1 'polypeptide(L)'
;MTDYNEAINGDLSSNSAVPTNIALSPGSNVITGTTIGGGNPPGDRDFFTFVVPAGSTVTAIGLQSYSGASNSYFALTPGSAFPSLTDASTFSVSKLIDTDEIGQDLLEPSVGVAAGPAGTGQLGPGTYSVWYQETGANTAYAFNVVLDTPPPGQIQFGSNAIQVNEAAGTASITLTRTGGSSGAVSVQLNSTGGTAQNSLDYNLAAPLTVNFANGETQRVISVPIVNDALVEGNETALFALANPTGGATLGATTQTTLTIVDNDIAPPNSGQIQFGSNTIQVNEADGTASITLTRTGGSSGAVSVQLNSTGGTAQNLLDYNLAAPLTVNFANGETQQVVSVPIVNDILVEGNETALFTLTNPTGGATLGATTQTTLTVVDNEKILMGTDAPDILVGGLENDYIFGKRGRDRLTGGGGNDQLTGGSGKDRFIFDINSPFNAVTMGVDVITDFRRGKDKIVLDRTTFTQLDRRISFATVRNETRAQNSNALITYVRSSGNLYYNENRSAAGFGTGGLFATLSNFSSPDAALSRSDFGVSS
;
A
#
# COMPACT_ATOMS: atom_id res chain seq x y z
N MET A 1 51.31 7.04 78.63
CA MET A 1 51.22 5.82 79.46
C MET A 1 50.56 4.78 78.57
N THR A 2 51.24 3.73 78.14
CA THR A 2 52.26 2.93 78.84
C THR A 2 53.21 2.27 77.84
N ASP A 3 54.44 2.08 78.30
CA ASP A 3 55.54 1.32 77.71
C ASP A 3 55.14 -0.05 77.16
N TYR A 4 55.85 -0.52 76.13
CA TYR A 4 56.62 -1.77 76.21
C TYR A 4 57.83 -1.70 75.27
N ASN A 5 59.02 -1.71 75.88
CA ASN A 5 60.29 -2.06 75.24
C ASN A 5 60.25 -3.50 74.75
N GLU A 6 60.76 -3.77 73.54
CA GLU A 6 61.65 -4.91 73.32
C GLU A 6 62.50 -4.67 72.06
N ALA A 7 63.82 -4.59 72.28
CA ALA A 7 64.81 -4.63 71.21
C ALA A 7 65.10 -6.10 70.88
N ILE A 8 65.03 -6.49 69.60
CA ILE A 8 65.61 -7.75 69.12
C ILE A 8 66.46 -7.46 67.87
N ASN A 9 67.74 -7.74 68.03
CA ASN A 9 68.79 -7.74 67.02
C ASN A 9 68.76 -9.13 66.34
N GLY A 10 68.75 -9.20 65.01
CA GLY A 10 68.73 -10.48 64.29
C GLY A 10 68.98 -10.33 62.79
N ASP A 11 70.19 -10.68 62.38
CA ASP A 11 70.71 -10.75 61.01
C ASP A 11 70.17 -11.98 60.25
N LEU A 12 70.32 -11.90 58.92
CA LEU A 12 70.38 -12.95 57.89
C LEU A 12 69.11 -13.26 57.08
N SER A 13 69.09 -12.61 55.92
CA SER A 13 69.05 -13.25 54.59
C SER A 13 68.13 -14.46 54.42
N SER A 14 67.03 -14.29 53.68
CA SER A 14 66.68 -15.24 52.61
C SER A 14 65.60 -14.69 51.68
N ASN A 15 65.81 -15.03 50.41
CA ASN A 15 65.01 -14.72 49.23
C ASN A 15 63.71 -15.56 49.19
N SER A 16 62.78 -15.15 48.32
CA SER A 16 61.61 -15.89 47.79
C SER A 16 60.26 -15.67 48.49
N ALA A 17 59.51 -14.68 48.02
CA ALA A 17 58.05 -14.69 48.09
C ALA A 17 57.44 -14.04 46.85
N VAL A 18 56.48 -14.75 46.23
CA VAL A 18 55.76 -14.35 45.02
C VAL A 18 54.42 -13.71 45.44
N PRO A 19 54.02 -12.53 44.91
CA PRO A 19 52.73 -11.91 45.24
C PRO A 19 51.57 -12.76 44.69
N THR A 20 50.49 -12.93 45.44
CA THR A 20 49.44 -13.90 45.09
C THR A 20 48.00 -13.37 45.02
N ASN A 21 47.68 -12.11 45.32
CA ASN A 21 46.32 -11.61 45.14
C ASN A 21 46.23 -10.11 44.81
N ILE A 22 45.39 -9.79 43.81
CA ILE A 22 44.92 -8.44 43.47
C ILE A 22 43.42 -8.44 43.76
N ALA A 23 42.96 -7.58 44.67
CA ALA A 23 41.54 -7.40 44.95
C ALA A 23 41.08 -6.03 44.43
N LEU A 24 39.90 -5.98 43.81
CA LEU A 24 39.28 -4.75 43.34
C LEU A 24 38.06 -4.44 44.21
N SER A 25 37.94 -3.19 44.66
CA SER A 25 36.69 -2.68 45.26
C SER A 25 35.83 -2.08 44.13
N PRO A 26 34.51 -2.34 44.09
CA PRO A 26 33.64 -1.75 43.07
C PRO A 26 33.70 -0.21 43.11
N GLY A 27 33.99 0.42 41.96
CA GLY A 27 34.00 1.89 41.80
C GLY A 27 35.32 2.59 42.16
N SER A 28 36.41 1.86 42.39
CA SER A 28 37.70 2.47 42.71
C SER A 28 38.58 2.67 41.46
N ASN A 29 39.16 3.87 41.29
CA ASN A 29 40.21 4.18 40.29
C ASN A 29 41.59 3.61 40.71
N VAL A 30 41.61 2.60 41.57
CA VAL A 30 42.77 2.13 42.31
C VAL A 30 42.85 0.61 42.16
N ILE A 31 43.92 0.14 41.51
CA ILE A 31 44.28 -1.27 41.48
C ILE A 31 45.24 -1.51 42.65
N THR A 32 44.83 -2.31 43.64
CA THR A 32 45.67 -2.65 44.80
C THR A 32 46.24 -4.05 44.69
N GLY A 33 47.56 -4.18 44.70
CA GLY A 33 48.27 -5.45 44.93
C GLY A 33 48.82 -5.51 46.35
N THR A 34 48.88 -6.71 46.94
CA THR A 34 49.50 -6.94 48.26
C THR A 34 50.68 -7.90 48.17
N THR A 35 51.79 -7.59 48.82
CA THR A 35 52.80 -8.57 49.25
C THR A 35 52.40 -9.10 50.64
N ILE A 36 52.48 -10.41 50.86
CA ILE A 36 52.30 -11.02 52.19
C ILE A 36 53.67 -11.54 52.61
N GLY A 37 54.34 -10.80 53.50
CA GLY A 37 55.53 -11.27 54.19
C GLY A 37 55.16 -12.36 55.20
N GLY A 38 55.79 -13.53 55.10
CA GLY A 38 55.67 -14.56 56.12
C GLY A 38 56.62 -14.26 57.27
N GLY A 39 56.07 -13.95 58.44
CA GLY A 39 56.69 -14.27 59.73
C GLY A 39 57.29 -13.16 60.60
N ASN A 40 56.60 -12.03 60.84
CA ASN A 40 56.28 -11.43 62.17
C ASN A 40 55.37 -10.18 61.94
N PRO A 41 54.90 -9.43 62.98
CA PRO A 41 53.49 -9.01 63.20
C PRO A 41 52.87 -8.12 62.08
N PRO A 42 51.53 -7.95 62.04
CA PRO A 42 50.80 -7.44 60.88
C PRO A 42 51.01 -5.92 60.68
N GLY A 43 52.11 -5.52 60.05
CA GLY A 43 52.43 -4.12 59.75
C GLY A 43 52.68 -3.84 58.28
N ASP A 44 53.49 -4.67 57.62
CA ASP A 44 54.13 -4.18 56.39
C ASP A 44 53.40 -4.65 55.15
N ARG A 45 52.60 -3.74 54.58
CA ARG A 45 51.98 -3.90 53.26
C ARG A 45 52.32 -2.70 52.40
N ASP A 46 53.24 -2.89 51.45
CA ASP A 46 53.44 -1.93 50.37
C ASP A 46 52.29 -2.06 49.36
N PHE A 47 51.68 -0.93 49.02
CA PHE A 47 50.61 -0.85 48.04
C PHE A 47 51.08 -0.06 46.82
N PHE A 48 50.82 -0.60 45.63
CA PHE A 48 50.92 0.14 44.37
C PHE A 48 49.54 0.58 43.95
N THR A 49 49.41 1.80 43.46
CA THR A 49 48.17 2.34 42.87
C THR A 49 48.44 2.74 41.43
N PHE A 50 47.65 2.22 40.50
CA PHE A 50 47.65 2.63 39.10
C PHE A 50 46.37 3.44 38.83
N VAL A 51 46.53 4.64 38.26
CA VAL A 51 45.41 5.48 37.80
C VAL A 51 45.29 5.33 36.28
N VAL A 52 44.11 4.94 35.81
CA VAL A 52 43.84 4.63 34.40
C VAL A 52 43.10 5.80 33.74
N PRO A 53 43.42 6.19 32.49
CA PRO A 53 42.69 7.25 31.80
C PRO A 53 41.19 6.93 31.65
N ALA A 54 40.35 7.96 31.78
CA ALA A 54 38.90 7.84 31.56
C ALA A 54 38.60 7.33 30.14
N GLY A 55 37.73 6.32 30.04
CA GLY A 55 37.38 5.68 28.77
C GLY A 55 38.29 4.52 28.35
N SER A 56 39.28 4.14 29.16
CA SER A 56 40.10 2.95 28.95
C SER A 56 39.71 1.82 29.91
N THR A 57 39.75 0.58 29.44
CA THR A 57 39.57 -0.62 30.27
C THR A 57 40.91 -1.33 30.45
N VAL A 58 41.28 -1.66 31.69
CA VAL A 58 42.42 -2.55 31.94
C VAL A 58 41.94 -3.98 31.71
N THR A 59 42.46 -4.62 30.66
CA THR A 59 42.03 -5.98 30.28
C THR A 59 43.00 -7.05 30.78
N ALA A 60 44.26 -6.68 31.06
CA ALA A 60 45.25 -7.55 31.68
C ALA A 60 46.33 -6.74 32.40
N ILE A 61 46.87 -7.31 33.49
CA ILE A 61 48.11 -6.89 34.13
C ILE A 61 49.03 -8.10 34.26
N GLY A 62 50.24 -8.02 33.72
CA GLY A 62 51.23 -9.10 33.80
C GLY A 62 52.59 -8.59 34.27
N LEU A 63 53.26 -9.31 35.17
CA LEU A 63 54.65 -9.03 35.53
C LEU A 63 55.57 -9.40 34.35
N GLN A 64 56.41 -8.48 33.90
CA GLN A 64 57.28 -8.67 32.74
C GLN A 64 58.68 -9.17 33.12
N SER A 65 59.27 -8.65 34.20
CA SER A 65 60.59 -9.08 34.66
C SER A 65 60.82 -8.75 36.15
N TYR A 66 61.67 -9.60 36.76
CA TYR A 66 62.27 -9.43 38.08
C TYR A 66 63.78 -9.59 37.89
N SER A 67 64.59 -8.60 38.26
CA SER A 67 66.05 -8.72 38.23
C SER A 67 66.56 -9.52 39.43
N GLY A 68 66.17 -10.80 39.47
CA GLY A 68 66.54 -11.79 40.47
C GLY A 68 66.04 -13.20 40.10
N ALA A 69 66.51 -13.70 38.95
CA ALA A 69 66.23 -15.02 38.37
C ALA A 69 64.87 -15.22 37.64
N SER A 70 65.03 -15.60 36.36
CA SER A 70 64.20 -16.42 35.47
C SER A 70 62.65 -16.35 35.52
N ASN A 71 62.08 -15.90 34.39
CA ASN A 71 60.73 -16.14 33.85
C ASN A 71 59.69 -16.73 34.82
N SER A 72 58.81 -15.88 35.34
CA SER A 72 57.57 -16.30 36.00
C SER A 72 56.39 -15.57 35.35
N TYR A 73 55.52 -16.32 34.67
CA TYR A 73 54.28 -15.82 34.11
C TYR A 73 53.17 -15.96 35.16
N PHE A 74 52.42 -14.89 35.42
CA PHE A 74 51.15 -14.97 36.13
C PHE A 74 50.01 -15.25 35.15
N ALA A 75 49.18 -16.25 35.46
CA ALA A 75 47.92 -16.48 34.76
C ALA A 75 46.79 -15.79 35.54
N LEU A 76 46.21 -14.74 34.96
CA LEU A 76 44.92 -14.22 35.43
C LEU A 76 43.81 -15.14 34.91
N THR A 77 42.82 -15.45 35.74
CA THR A 77 41.68 -16.28 35.37
C THR A 77 40.82 -15.54 34.34
N PRO A 78 40.52 -16.12 33.16
CA PRO A 78 39.65 -15.47 32.18
C PRO A 78 38.26 -15.19 32.76
N GLY A 79 37.81 -13.93 32.73
CA GLY A 79 36.45 -13.55 33.12
C GLY A 79 36.31 -12.63 34.35
N SER A 80 37.39 -12.07 34.90
CA SER A 80 37.28 -10.96 35.86
C SER A 80 36.72 -9.72 35.16
N ALA A 81 35.49 -9.34 35.52
CA ALA A 81 34.82 -8.16 34.99
C ALA A 81 35.40 -6.88 35.62
N PHE A 82 35.84 -5.93 34.78
CA PHE A 82 36.30 -4.62 35.21
C PHE A 82 35.21 -3.57 34.93
N PRO A 83 34.74 -2.79 35.92
CA PRO A 83 33.76 -1.74 35.70
C PRO A 83 34.37 -0.53 34.96
N SER A 84 33.56 0.17 34.16
CA SER A 84 33.94 1.39 33.45
C SER A 84 34.23 2.56 34.41
N LEU A 85 35.35 3.26 34.24
CA LEU A 85 35.79 4.38 35.10
C LEU A 85 35.48 5.74 34.45
N THR A 86 34.99 6.72 35.23
CA THR A 86 34.35 7.97 34.72
C THR A 86 35.07 9.30 34.97
N ASP A 87 36.20 9.36 35.69
CA ASP A 87 36.85 10.65 36.03
C ASP A 87 38.33 10.75 35.62
N ALA A 88 38.74 11.97 35.25
CA ALA A 88 40.06 12.29 34.71
C ALA A 88 41.07 12.68 35.81
N SER A 89 42.21 11.99 35.87
CA SER A 89 43.39 12.48 36.59
C SER A 89 44.68 11.83 36.07
N THR A 90 45.75 12.62 36.14
CA THR A 90 47.14 12.30 35.80
C THR A 90 47.69 11.11 36.59
N PHE A 91 48.63 10.38 35.98
CA PHE A 91 49.34 9.26 36.59
C PHE A 91 50.16 9.73 37.79
N SER A 92 49.89 9.19 38.98
CA SER A 92 50.73 9.37 40.16
C SER A 92 50.80 8.05 40.90
N VAL A 93 52.01 7.50 41.01
CA VAL A 93 52.30 6.38 41.91
C VAL A 93 52.61 7.02 43.26
N SER A 94 51.66 6.99 44.19
CA SER A 94 51.91 7.44 45.57
C SER A 94 52.14 6.23 46.46
N LYS A 95 53.31 6.16 47.09
CA LYS A 95 53.57 5.28 48.24
C LYS A 95 52.82 5.85 49.46
N LEU A 96 52.11 5.01 50.22
CA LEU A 96 51.79 5.33 51.61
C LEU A 96 53.03 4.99 52.42
N ILE A 97 53.61 6.01 53.03
CA ILE A 97 54.91 5.99 53.73
C ILE A 97 54.81 5.11 54.99
N ASP A 98 55.84 4.30 55.17
CA ASP A 98 56.22 3.55 56.38
C ASP A 98 56.28 4.47 57.62
N THR A 99 55.63 4.08 58.72
CA THR A 99 55.64 4.90 59.94
C THR A 99 56.84 4.67 60.84
N ASP A 100 57.73 3.72 60.55
CA ASP A 100 58.73 3.26 61.52
C ASP A 100 60.20 3.47 61.07
N GLU A 101 60.44 4.15 59.95
CA GLU A 101 61.80 4.45 59.46
C GLU A 101 62.39 5.74 60.09
N ILE A 102 62.87 5.65 61.33
CA ILE A 102 63.71 6.72 61.92
C ILE A 102 65.14 6.60 61.37
N GLY A 103 65.38 7.32 60.28
CA GLY A 103 66.72 7.73 59.85
C GLY A 103 67.32 6.88 58.73
N GLN A 104 67.41 7.51 57.56
CA GLN A 104 67.87 7.00 56.25
C GLN A 104 66.75 6.22 55.55
N ASP A 105 66.18 6.64 54.41
CA ASP A 105 66.77 7.32 53.27
C ASP A 105 65.72 8.16 52.50
N LEU A 106 65.98 9.47 52.38
CA LEU A 106 65.24 10.40 51.51
C LEU A 106 65.72 10.24 50.06
N LEU A 107 65.45 9.10 49.45
CA LEU A 107 65.69 8.93 48.02
C LEU A 107 64.41 8.55 47.30
N GLU A 108 63.76 9.56 46.72
CA GLU A 108 62.54 9.44 45.93
C GLU A 108 62.66 8.30 44.90
N PRO A 109 61.69 7.36 44.84
CA PRO A 109 61.72 6.28 43.87
C PRO A 109 61.64 6.86 42.45
N SER A 110 62.48 6.36 41.54
CA SER A 110 62.36 6.71 40.12
C SER A 110 61.21 5.92 39.50
N VAL A 111 60.10 6.60 39.21
CA VAL A 111 58.97 6.03 38.48
C VAL A 111 59.09 6.47 37.02
N GLY A 112 59.29 5.50 36.14
CA GLY A 112 59.41 5.73 34.70
C GLY A 112 58.35 4.95 33.92
N VAL A 113 57.76 5.57 32.90
CA VAL A 113 57.00 4.87 31.87
C VAL A 113 57.96 4.60 30.72
N ALA A 114 58.29 3.33 30.46
CA ALA A 114 59.08 2.99 29.28
C ALA A 114 58.13 2.62 28.14
N ALA A 115 58.12 3.46 27.11
CA ALA A 115 57.59 3.22 25.76
C ALA A 115 56.13 2.72 25.68
N GLY A 116 55.22 3.64 25.33
CA GLY A 116 54.02 3.33 24.53
C GLY A 116 54.26 3.72 23.06
N PRO A 117 53.35 3.37 22.12
CA PRO A 117 53.41 3.86 20.75
C PRO A 117 53.47 5.40 20.76
N ALA A 118 54.40 5.99 20.01
CA ALA A 118 54.69 7.42 20.08
C ALA A 118 53.48 8.29 19.65
N GLY A 119 53.00 9.20 20.52
CA GLY A 119 52.08 10.25 20.13
C GLY A 119 51.32 10.98 21.26
N THR A 120 51.42 12.31 21.27
CA THR A 120 50.48 13.30 21.87
C THR A 120 50.36 13.48 23.39
N GLY A 121 50.95 12.64 24.24
CA GLY A 121 50.91 12.84 25.70
C GLY A 121 49.57 12.46 26.36
N GLN A 122 48.67 11.80 25.62
CA GLN A 122 47.55 11.02 26.17
C GLN A 122 47.82 9.53 25.92
N LEU A 123 47.67 8.69 26.94
CA LEU A 123 47.82 7.23 26.83
C LEU A 123 46.59 6.65 26.11
N GLY A 124 46.78 6.08 24.92
CA GLY A 124 45.74 5.38 24.14
C GLY A 124 45.68 3.87 24.40
N PRO A 125 44.92 3.07 23.62
CA PRO A 125 44.98 1.62 23.70
C PRO A 125 46.39 1.09 23.38
N GLY A 126 46.86 0.12 24.14
CA GLY A 126 48.20 -0.42 24.03
C GLY A 126 48.70 -1.10 25.31
N THR A 127 49.85 -1.76 25.21
CA THR A 127 50.55 -2.33 26.36
C THR A 127 51.56 -1.31 26.88
N TYR A 128 51.48 -1.01 28.17
CA TYR A 128 52.35 -0.06 28.84
C TYR A 128 53.23 -0.79 29.86
N SER A 129 54.54 -0.56 29.81
CA SER A 129 55.46 -1.08 30.80
C SER A 129 55.71 -0.04 31.89
N VAL A 130 55.29 -0.36 33.12
CA VAL A 130 55.50 0.46 34.33
C VAL A 130 56.60 -0.18 35.15
N TRP A 131 57.60 0.61 35.56
CA TRP A 131 58.74 0.13 36.32
C TRP A 131 58.77 0.74 37.72
N TYR A 132 59.12 -0.06 38.71
CA TYR A 132 59.37 0.36 40.09
C TYR A 132 60.75 -0.14 40.53
N GLN A 133 61.55 0.74 41.10
CA GLN A 133 62.83 0.40 41.73
C GLN A 133 63.01 1.26 42.99
N GLU A 134 63.33 0.62 44.11
CA GLU A 134 63.76 1.33 45.33
C GLU A 134 65.18 1.83 45.16
N THR A 135 65.41 3.08 45.56
CA THR A 135 66.74 3.68 45.44
C THR A 135 67.71 2.97 46.38
N GLY A 136 68.82 2.45 45.84
CA GLY A 136 69.77 1.62 46.60
C GLY A 136 69.51 0.10 46.51
N ALA A 137 68.36 -0.33 46.00
CA ALA A 137 68.07 -1.75 45.76
C ALA A 137 68.52 -2.18 44.34
N ASN A 138 69.10 -3.39 44.25
CA ASN A 138 69.42 -4.05 42.96
C ASN A 138 68.17 -4.65 42.27
N THR A 139 66.98 -4.40 42.81
CA THR A 139 65.75 -5.08 42.44
C THR A 139 64.80 -4.12 41.74
N ALA A 140 64.49 -4.38 40.47
CA ALA A 140 63.49 -3.64 39.71
C ALA A 140 62.30 -4.54 39.34
N TYR A 141 61.10 -3.98 39.44
CA TYR A 141 59.84 -4.63 39.07
C TYR A 141 59.27 -3.98 37.82
N ALA A 142 58.77 -4.80 36.89
CA ALA A 142 58.20 -4.35 35.63
C ALA A 142 56.79 -4.93 35.43
N PHE A 143 55.80 -4.09 35.17
CA PHE A 143 54.42 -4.51 34.92
C PHE A 143 53.98 -4.08 33.53
N ASN A 144 53.42 -5.01 32.76
CA ASN A 144 52.68 -4.71 31.55
C ASN A 144 51.22 -4.48 31.90
N VAL A 145 50.72 -3.27 31.65
CA VAL A 145 49.31 -2.89 31.74
C VAL A 145 48.76 -2.82 30.32
N VAL A 146 47.78 -3.66 30.00
CA VAL A 146 47.10 -3.59 28.70
C VAL A 146 45.86 -2.71 28.87
N LEU A 147 45.88 -1.57 28.18
CA LEU A 147 44.72 -0.71 28.03
C LEU A 147 44.05 -1.06 26.70
N ASP A 148 42.76 -1.39 26.77
CA ASP A 148 41.91 -1.52 25.58
C ASP A 148 40.89 -0.38 25.54
N THR A 149 40.46 -0.03 24.34
CA THR A 149 39.30 0.83 24.14
C THR A 149 38.04 -0.03 24.28
N PRO A 150 37.03 0.41 25.05
CA PRO A 150 35.72 -0.21 25.03
C PRO A 150 35.25 -0.35 23.57
N PRO A 151 34.58 -1.44 23.17
CA PRO A 151 34.12 -1.56 21.80
C PRO A 151 33.09 -0.45 21.48
N PRO A 152 32.83 -0.16 20.19
CA PRO A 152 31.82 0.82 19.82
C PRO A 152 30.38 0.44 20.20
N GLY A 153 30.13 -0.79 20.66
CA GLY A 153 28.82 -1.22 21.17
C GLY A 153 27.79 -1.61 20.11
N GLN A 154 26.62 -2.03 20.58
CA GLN A 154 25.49 -2.50 19.78
C GLN A 154 24.31 -1.54 19.92
N ILE A 155 23.70 -1.12 18.81
CA ILE A 155 22.53 -0.24 18.82
C ILE A 155 21.27 -1.07 18.57
N GLN A 156 20.26 -0.89 19.43
CA GLN A 156 18.96 -1.58 19.36
C GLN A 156 17.83 -0.68 19.85
N PHE A 157 16.59 -1.03 19.54
CA PHE A 157 15.43 -0.39 20.17
C PHE A 157 15.33 -0.76 21.66
N GLY A 158 14.88 0.19 22.48
CA GLY A 158 14.59 -0.03 23.89
C GLY A 158 13.35 -0.90 24.14
N SER A 159 12.42 -0.94 23.18
CA SER A 159 11.26 -1.82 23.17
C SER A 159 10.94 -2.27 21.74
N ASN A 160 10.43 -3.48 21.56
CA ASN A 160 9.93 -3.99 20.28
C ASN A 160 8.49 -3.56 19.98
N ALA A 161 7.79 -2.97 20.93
CA ALA A 161 6.45 -2.43 20.77
C ALA A 161 6.28 -1.13 21.56
N ILE A 162 5.64 -0.15 20.94
CA ILE A 162 5.31 1.16 21.51
C ILE A 162 3.84 1.42 21.18
N GLN A 163 3.10 2.01 22.12
CA GLN A 163 1.72 2.42 21.90
C GLN A 163 1.60 3.91 22.25
N VAL A 164 0.89 4.64 21.42
CA VAL A 164 0.63 6.07 21.60
C VAL A 164 -0.85 6.34 21.29
N ASN A 165 -1.45 7.28 21.99
CA ASN A 165 -2.76 7.80 21.60
C ASN A 165 -2.57 8.84 20.50
N GLU A 166 -3.46 8.85 19.51
CA GLU A 166 -3.37 9.76 18.37
C GLU A 166 -3.34 11.25 18.83
N ALA A 167 -4.12 11.62 19.83
CA ALA A 167 -4.12 12.95 20.45
C ALA A 167 -2.88 13.28 21.30
N ALA A 168 -1.91 12.37 21.46
CA ALA A 168 -0.71 12.62 22.25
C ALA A 168 0.27 13.61 21.58
N GLY A 169 0.10 13.89 20.29
CA GLY A 169 0.92 14.80 19.49
C GLY A 169 2.30 14.25 19.10
N THR A 170 2.95 13.45 19.96
CA THR A 170 4.23 12.79 19.64
C THR A 170 4.36 11.41 20.28
N ALA A 171 4.91 10.44 19.55
CA ALA A 171 5.42 9.18 20.07
C ALA A 171 6.94 9.24 20.29
N SER A 172 7.44 8.53 21.31
CA SER A 172 8.87 8.48 21.62
C SER A 172 9.45 7.10 21.32
N ILE A 173 10.37 7.03 20.36
CA ILE A 173 11.15 5.82 20.06
C ILE A 173 12.52 5.95 20.75
N THR A 174 12.82 5.05 21.68
CA THR A 174 14.11 5.03 22.37
C THR A 174 15.06 4.02 21.73
N LEU A 175 16.26 4.46 21.36
CA LEU A 175 17.37 3.59 20.97
C LEU A 175 18.39 3.52 22.10
N THR A 176 18.85 2.31 22.39
CA THR A 176 19.88 2.03 23.40
C THR A 176 21.14 1.49 22.72
N ARG A 177 22.31 1.97 23.18
CA ARG A 177 23.63 1.50 22.80
C ARG A 177 24.21 0.69 23.97
N THR A 178 24.44 -0.60 23.77
CA THR A 178 24.86 -1.55 24.80
C THR A 178 26.21 -2.20 24.47
N GLY A 179 26.85 -2.83 25.45
CA GLY A 179 28.11 -3.55 25.24
C GLY A 179 29.33 -2.68 24.92
N GLY A 180 29.18 -1.35 24.87
CA GLY A 180 30.26 -0.39 24.65
C GLY A 180 29.73 0.99 24.22
N SER A 181 30.53 2.03 24.39
CA SER A 181 30.15 3.43 24.09
C SER A 181 31.29 4.26 23.49
N SER A 182 32.34 3.58 23.00
CA SER A 182 33.53 4.25 22.47
C SER A 182 33.32 4.77 21.05
N GLY A 183 33.77 5.97 20.79
CA GLY A 183 33.65 6.64 19.50
C GLY A 183 32.23 7.12 19.19
N ALA A 184 32.16 8.08 18.26
CA ALA A 184 30.92 8.51 17.66
C ALA A 184 30.43 7.46 16.65
N VAL A 185 29.14 7.11 16.73
CA VAL A 185 28.50 6.09 15.88
C VAL A 185 27.16 6.60 15.39
N SER A 186 26.62 5.99 14.34
CA SER A 186 25.26 6.28 13.88
C SER A 186 24.55 5.02 13.41
N VAL A 187 23.23 5.09 13.29
CA VAL A 187 22.38 4.05 12.70
C VAL A 187 21.27 4.72 11.89
N GLN A 188 20.78 4.07 10.84
CA GLN A 188 19.61 4.52 10.10
C GLN A 188 18.33 3.90 10.66
N LEU A 189 17.35 4.74 10.97
CA LEU A 189 15.99 4.36 11.30
C LEU A 189 15.13 4.42 10.03
N ASN A 190 14.66 3.27 9.57
CA ASN A 190 13.83 3.13 8.37
C ASN A 190 12.38 2.90 8.76
N SER A 191 11.45 3.42 7.96
CA SER A 191 10.04 3.01 7.99
C SER A 191 9.84 1.88 6.99
N THR A 192 9.44 0.70 7.46
CA THR A 192 9.45 -0.54 6.65
C THR A 192 8.06 -1.10 6.37
N GLY A 193 6.99 -0.44 6.84
CA GLY A 193 5.61 -0.82 6.57
C GLY A 193 4.68 -0.47 7.72
N GLY A 194 3.47 -1.02 7.68
CA GLY A 194 2.41 -0.69 8.63
C GLY A 194 1.07 -0.46 7.92
N THR A 195 0.01 -0.26 8.69
CA THR A 195 -1.27 0.27 8.19
C THR A 195 -1.28 1.80 8.21
N ALA A 196 -0.58 2.39 9.18
CA ALA A 196 -0.40 3.84 9.28
C ALA A 196 0.49 4.35 8.13
N GLN A 197 0.07 5.44 7.51
CA GLN A 197 0.68 6.19 6.43
C GLN A 197 1.39 7.45 6.93
N ASN A 198 2.58 7.70 6.39
CA ASN A 198 3.33 8.91 6.69
C ASN A 198 2.63 10.15 6.09
N SER A 199 2.55 11.22 6.87
CA SER A 199 1.81 12.47 6.64
C SER A 199 0.30 12.40 6.86
N LEU A 200 -0.30 11.23 7.02
CA LEU A 200 -1.70 11.08 7.43
C LEU A 200 -1.79 10.78 8.94
N ASP A 201 -1.00 9.82 9.44
CA ASP A 201 -1.14 9.35 10.82
C ASP A 201 0.09 9.68 11.69
N TYR A 202 1.27 9.76 11.06
CA TYR A 202 2.50 10.22 11.70
C TYR A 202 3.40 10.95 10.71
N ASN A 203 4.40 11.69 11.20
CA ASN A 203 5.36 12.37 10.34
C ASN A 203 6.80 12.05 10.73
N LEU A 204 7.45 11.18 9.97
CA LEU A 204 8.88 10.88 10.12
C LEU A 204 9.56 10.78 8.76
N ALA A 205 10.52 11.67 8.51
CA ALA A 205 11.39 11.54 7.35
C ALA A 205 12.32 10.32 7.51
N ALA A 206 12.02 9.24 6.80
CA ALA A 206 12.83 8.02 6.78
C ALA A 206 13.56 7.86 5.42
N PRO A 207 14.80 7.35 5.38
CA PRO A 207 15.63 6.96 6.53
C PRO A 207 16.12 8.16 7.35
N LEU A 208 16.01 8.07 8.68
CA LEU A 208 16.56 9.05 9.62
C LEU A 208 17.89 8.55 10.18
N THR A 209 18.97 9.32 10.01
CA THR A 209 20.27 9.01 10.65
C THR A 209 20.25 9.45 12.10
N VAL A 210 20.37 8.50 13.03
CA VAL A 210 20.47 8.75 14.47
C VAL A 210 21.93 8.66 14.90
N ASN A 211 22.47 9.77 15.40
CA ASN A 211 23.86 9.85 15.85
C ASN A 211 23.94 9.67 17.38
N PHE A 212 24.96 8.93 17.81
CA PHE A 212 25.40 8.84 19.20
C PHE A 212 26.81 9.43 19.28
N ALA A 213 27.00 10.44 20.13
CA ALA A 213 28.33 10.94 20.45
C ALA A 213 29.14 9.91 21.24
N ASN A 214 30.46 10.14 21.35
CA ASN A 214 31.31 9.32 22.21
C ASN A 214 30.79 9.34 23.66
N GLY A 215 30.58 8.17 24.25
CA GLY A 215 30.03 8.01 25.60
C GLY A 215 28.49 8.02 25.68
N GLU A 216 27.76 8.42 24.64
CA GLU A 216 26.28 8.39 24.68
C GLU A 216 25.76 6.96 24.58
N THR A 217 24.86 6.59 25.50
CA THR A 217 24.29 5.24 25.58
C THR A 217 22.81 5.18 25.18
N GLN A 218 22.13 6.32 25.03
CA GLN A 218 20.71 6.39 24.65
C GLN A 218 20.41 7.59 23.76
N ARG A 219 19.44 7.42 22.85
CA ARG A 219 18.85 8.48 22.05
C ARG A 219 17.34 8.30 22.00
N VAL A 220 16.59 9.38 22.16
CA VAL A 220 15.13 9.40 22.00
C VAL A 220 14.78 10.14 20.72
N ILE A 221 14.01 9.50 19.86
CA ILE A 221 13.48 10.05 18.62
C ILE A 221 12.02 10.40 18.86
N SER A 222 11.67 11.67 18.65
CA SER A 222 10.29 12.14 18.68
C SER A 222 9.67 11.96 17.30
N VAL A 223 8.60 11.19 17.23
CA VAL A 223 7.79 11.00 16.02
C VAL A 223 6.49 11.78 16.20
N PRO A 224 6.31 12.93 15.51
CA PRO A 224 5.02 13.61 15.47
C PRO A 224 3.89 12.66 15.04
N ILE A 225 2.80 12.70 15.79
CA ILE A 225 1.55 11.99 15.49
C ILE A 225 0.57 13.03 14.95
N VAL A 226 -0.08 12.71 13.85
CA VAL A 226 -1.13 13.54 13.27
C VAL A 226 -2.42 13.10 13.93
N ASN A 227 -3.13 14.06 14.53
CA ASN A 227 -4.45 13.81 15.11
C ASN A 227 -5.49 14.47 14.22
N ASP A 228 -6.48 13.72 13.76
CA ASP A 228 -7.61 14.27 13.04
C ASP A 228 -8.97 14.04 13.74
N ALA A 229 -10.02 13.79 12.97
CA ALA A 229 -11.39 13.59 13.44
C ALA A 229 -12.06 12.38 12.76
N LEU A 230 -11.30 11.61 11.99
CA LEU A 230 -11.75 10.43 11.26
C LEU A 230 -11.63 9.22 12.18
N VAL A 231 -12.64 8.36 12.11
CA VAL A 231 -12.62 7.09 12.87
C VAL A 231 -11.97 6.04 11.99
N GLU A 232 -10.72 5.73 12.28
CA GLU A 232 -9.84 4.87 11.47
C GLU A 232 -9.55 3.54 12.17
N GLY A 233 -9.74 3.48 13.49
CA GLY A 233 -9.32 2.37 14.33
C GLY A 233 -7.82 2.38 14.60
N ASN A 234 -7.32 1.38 15.34
CA ASN A 234 -5.89 1.35 15.69
C ASN A 234 -5.02 0.99 14.49
N GLU A 235 -4.00 1.79 14.25
CA GLU A 235 -3.07 1.60 13.15
C GLU A 235 -1.64 1.33 13.63
N THR A 236 -0.79 0.81 12.74
CA THR A 236 0.59 0.45 13.08
C THR A 236 1.60 1.01 12.09
N ALA A 237 2.76 1.44 12.59
CA ALA A 237 3.96 1.78 11.81
C ALA A 237 5.14 0.92 12.27
N LEU A 238 5.79 0.23 11.34
CA LEU A 238 6.94 -0.64 11.60
C LEU A 238 8.23 0.09 11.27
N PHE A 239 9.14 0.17 12.25
CA PHE A 239 10.45 0.76 12.09
C PHE A 239 11.58 -0.26 12.24
N ALA A 240 12.63 -0.12 11.43
CA ALA A 240 13.79 -1.02 11.43
C ALA A 240 15.12 -0.26 11.43
N LEU A 241 16.09 -0.79 12.17
CA LEU A 241 17.46 -0.28 12.20
C LEU A 241 18.31 -0.90 11.09
N ALA A 242 19.09 -0.08 10.40
CA ALA A 242 20.04 -0.54 9.39
C ALA A 242 21.32 0.32 9.37
N ASN A 243 22.34 -0.19 8.68
CA ASN A 243 23.56 0.54 8.34
C ASN A 243 24.25 1.25 9.52
N PRO A 244 24.60 0.54 10.62
CA PRO A 244 25.37 1.15 11.69
C PRO A 244 26.76 1.56 11.18
N THR A 245 27.29 2.68 11.68
CA THR A 245 28.62 3.21 11.33
C THR A 245 29.51 3.35 12.56
N GLY A 246 30.80 3.69 12.37
CA GLY A 246 31.74 3.91 13.47
C GLY A 246 32.11 2.63 14.24
N GLY A 247 31.93 1.46 13.61
CA GLY A 247 32.24 0.15 14.19
C GLY A 247 31.17 -0.41 15.14
N ALA A 248 30.05 0.31 15.34
CA ALA A 248 28.90 -0.26 16.04
C ALA A 248 28.25 -1.37 15.21
N THR A 249 27.58 -2.30 15.89
CA THR A 249 26.74 -3.32 15.26
C THR A 249 25.29 -3.18 15.71
N LEU A 250 24.36 -3.91 15.08
CA LEU A 250 22.97 -3.97 15.54
C LEU A 250 22.86 -4.97 16.71
N GLY A 251 22.06 -4.61 17.73
CA GLY A 251 21.76 -5.49 18.86
C GLY A 251 20.62 -6.48 18.56
N ALA A 252 19.99 -7.00 19.62
CA ALA A 252 18.96 -8.03 19.50
C ALA A 252 17.64 -7.48 18.92
N THR A 253 17.21 -6.30 19.37
CA THR A 253 15.96 -5.68 18.95
C THR A 253 16.19 -4.71 17.80
N THR A 254 16.11 -5.20 16.57
CA THR A 254 16.36 -4.41 15.34
C THR A 254 15.10 -3.85 14.69
N GLN A 255 13.92 -4.20 15.20
CA GLN A 255 12.62 -3.70 14.75
C GLN A 255 11.75 -3.30 15.95
N THR A 256 10.88 -2.31 15.74
CA THR A 256 9.84 -1.92 16.70
C THR A 256 8.55 -1.57 15.97
N THR A 257 7.42 -1.92 16.56
CA THR A 257 6.09 -1.55 16.06
C THR A 257 5.54 -0.42 16.92
N LEU A 258 5.26 0.73 16.30
CA LEU A 258 4.46 1.80 16.89
C LEU A 258 2.99 1.55 16.58
N THR A 259 2.15 1.39 17.59
CA THR A 259 0.69 1.34 17.47
C THR A 259 0.12 2.71 17.81
N ILE A 260 -0.57 3.33 16.87
CA ILE A 260 -1.31 4.58 17.04
C ILE A 260 -2.76 4.20 17.39
N VAL A 261 -3.19 4.61 18.58
CA VAL A 261 -4.54 4.34 19.09
C VAL A 261 -5.42 5.52 18.76
N ASP A 262 -6.31 5.30 17.81
CA ASP A 262 -7.38 6.22 17.41
C ASP A 262 -8.17 6.68 18.67
N ASN A 263 -8.32 7.99 18.82
CA ASN A 263 -9.13 8.58 19.89
C ASN A 263 -10.51 9.05 19.43
N ASP A 264 -10.83 8.90 18.15
CA ASP A 264 -12.10 9.30 17.61
C ASP A 264 -13.12 8.18 17.75
N ILE A 265 -14.31 8.58 18.18
CA ILE A 265 -15.41 7.66 18.43
C ILE A 265 -16.46 7.95 17.38
N ALA A 266 -16.88 6.90 16.67
CA ALA A 266 -18.00 7.01 15.75
C ALA A 266 -19.22 7.60 16.47
N PRO A 267 -19.92 8.57 15.86
CA PRO A 267 -21.12 9.15 16.46
C PRO A 267 -22.12 8.04 16.85
N PRO A 268 -22.74 8.14 18.04
CA PRO A 268 -23.77 7.17 18.40
C PRO A 268 -24.89 7.21 17.36
N ASN A 269 -25.32 6.02 16.92
CA ASN A 269 -26.31 5.83 15.87
C ASN A 269 -25.87 6.33 14.47
N SER A 270 -24.67 5.94 14.02
CA SER A 270 -24.25 6.09 12.61
C SER A 270 -25.12 5.30 11.62
N GLY A 271 -25.94 4.34 12.08
CA GLY A 271 -26.91 3.62 11.25
C GLY A 271 -26.33 2.49 10.39
N GLN A 272 -27.21 1.84 9.64
CA GLN A 272 -26.92 0.69 8.78
C GLN A 272 -27.22 1.03 7.32
N ILE A 273 -26.26 0.81 6.42
CA ILE A 273 -26.40 1.07 4.99
C ILE A 273 -26.77 -0.24 4.27
N GLN A 274 -27.82 -0.20 3.45
CA GLN A 274 -28.31 -1.34 2.67
C GLN A 274 -28.93 -0.87 1.35
N PHE A 275 -29.11 -1.78 0.39
CA PHE A 275 -29.92 -1.46 -0.80
C PHE A 275 -31.40 -1.27 -0.42
N GLY A 276 -32.06 -0.35 -1.11
CA GLY A 276 -33.50 -0.11 -0.97
C GLY A 276 -34.37 -1.25 -1.54
N SER A 277 -33.81 -2.01 -2.48
CA SER A 277 -34.40 -3.24 -3.05
C SER A 277 -33.29 -4.25 -3.31
N ASN A 278 -33.61 -5.54 -3.30
CA ASN A 278 -32.68 -6.61 -3.70
C ASN A 278 -32.77 -6.93 -5.20
N THR A 279 -33.72 -6.34 -5.92
CA THR A 279 -33.89 -6.49 -7.37
C THR A 279 -34.24 -5.15 -8.01
N ILE A 280 -33.64 -4.87 -9.16
CA ILE A 280 -33.90 -3.71 -10.01
C ILE A 280 -34.06 -4.23 -11.44
N GLN A 281 -34.98 -3.67 -12.21
CA GLN A 281 -35.17 -4.00 -13.61
C GLN A 281 -35.21 -2.71 -14.43
N VAL A 282 -34.55 -2.71 -15.59
CA VAL A 282 -34.46 -1.57 -16.51
C VAL A 282 -34.49 -2.09 -17.93
N ASN A 283 -35.13 -1.39 -18.88
CA ASN A 283 -34.96 -1.72 -20.30
C ASN A 283 -33.66 -1.08 -20.79
N GLU A 284 -32.94 -1.76 -21.68
CA GLU A 284 -31.69 -1.19 -22.20
C GLU A 284 -31.88 0.16 -22.89
N ALA A 285 -33.05 0.39 -23.51
CA ALA A 285 -33.43 1.67 -24.11
C ALA A 285 -33.69 2.81 -23.11
N ASP A 286 -33.82 2.54 -21.80
CA ASP A 286 -34.12 3.57 -20.79
C ASP A 286 -32.88 4.43 -20.44
N GLY A 287 -31.68 4.02 -20.87
CA GLY A 287 -30.43 4.76 -20.78
C GLY A 287 -29.78 4.80 -19.38
N THR A 288 -30.54 4.73 -18.29
CA THR A 288 -29.98 4.66 -16.92
C THR A 288 -30.82 3.82 -15.96
N ALA A 289 -30.17 3.00 -15.13
CA ALA A 289 -30.76 2.37 -13.96
C ALA A 289 -30.45 3.15 -12.67
N SER A 290 -31.39 3.19 -11.74
CA SER A 290 -31.23 3.86 -10.45
C SER A 290 -31.08 2.85 -9.31
N ILE A 291 -29.91 2.78 -8.71
CA ILE A 291 -29.64 1.97 -7.51
C ILE A 291 -29.82 2.85 -6.28
N THR A 292 -30.85 2.59 -5.48
CA THR A 292 -31.09 3.33 -4.23
C THR A 292 -30.43 2.62 -3.06
N LEU A 293 -29.60 3.34 -2.32
CA LEU A 293 -29.06 2.94 -1.02
C LEU A 293 -29.81 3.67 0.09
N THR A 294 -30.13 2.95 1.16
CA THR A 294 -30.83 3.48 2.34
C THR A 294 -29.95 3.31 3.57
N ARG A 295 -29.95 4.32 4.44
CA ARG A 295 -29.28 4.35 5.73
C ARG A 295 -30.35 4.36 6.82
N THR A 296 -30.40 3.30 7.63
CA THR A 296 -31.47 3.02 8.60
C THR A 296 -30.93 2.89 10.02
N GLY A 297 -31.78 3.00 11.05
CA GLY A 297 -31.35 2.85 12.45
C GLY A 297 -30.42 3.97 12.98
N GLY A 298 -30.20 5.02 12.19
CA GLY A 298 -29.34 6.15 12.55
C GLY A 298 -28.89 6.95 11.33
N SER A 299 -28.53 8.22 11.54
CA SER A 299 -28.00 9.11 10.50
C SER A 299 -26.93 10.08 11.04
N SER A 300 -26.39 9.80 12.22
CA SER A 300 -25.37 10.63 12.87
C SER A 300 -24.02 10.50 12.16
N GLY A 301 -23.37 11.62 11.86
CA GLY A 301 -22.04 11.64 11.23
C GLY A 301 -22.06 11.35 9.73
N ALA A 302 -20.97 11.74 9.07
CA ALA A 302 -20.70 11.35 7.69
C ALA A 302 -20.19 9.90 7.66
N VAL A 303 -20.68 9.12 6.70
CA VAL A 303 -20.32 7.71 6.52
C VAL A 303 -20.20 7.40 5.03
N SER A 304 -19.50 6.33 4.68
CA SER A 304 -19.46 5.86 3.30
C SER A 304 -19.57 4.34 3.23
N VAL A 305 -19.84 3.83 2.02
CA VAL A 305 -19.81 2.40 1.69
C VAL A 305 -19.27 2.22 0.28
N GLN A 306 -18.61 1.09 0.00
CA GLN A 306 -18.19 0.75 -1.35
C GLN A 306 -19.25 -0.09 -2.06
N LEU A 307 -19.67 0.37 -3.24
CA LEU A 307 -20.53 -0.35 -4.17
C LEU A 307 -19.66 -1.06 -5.21
N ASN A 308 -19.72 -2.40 -5.22
CA ASN A 308 -18.95 -3.24 -6.13
C ASN A 308 -19.87 -3.87 -7.17
N SER A 309 -19.36 -4.07 -8.38
CA SER A 309 -19.95 -5.03 -9.34
C SER A 309 -19.22 -6.36 -9.20
N THR A 310 -19.96 -7.43 -8.89
CA THR A 310 -19.40 -8.69 -8.38
C THR A 310 -19.76 -9.92 -9.21
N GLY A 311 -20.53 -9.75 -10.29
CA GLY A 311 -20.88 -10.85 -11.20
C GLY A 311 -22.16 -10.56 -11.97
N GLY A 312 -22.69 -11.61 -12.60
CA GLY A 312 -23.82 -11.52 -13.52
C GLY A 312 -23.45 -11.96 -14.94
N THR A 313 -24.41 -11.93 -15.86
CA THR A 313 -24.18 -12.14 -17.29
C THR A 313 -23.81 -10.84 -18.01
N ALA A 314 -24.39 -9.72 -17.55
CA ALA A 314 -24.09 -8.38 -18.06
C ALA A 314 -22.65 -7.99 -17.74
N GLN A 315 -21.96 -7.47 -18.73
CA GLN A 315 -20.58 -7.01 -18.76
C GLN A 315 -20.50 -5.48 -18.71
N ASN A 316 -19.53 -4.99 -17.95
CA ASN A 316 -19.24 -3.57 -17.90
C ASN A 316 -18.70 -3.07 -19.25
N LEU A 317 -19.17 -1.90 -19.68
CA LEU A 317 -18.95 -1.25 -20.97
C LEU A 317 -19.67 -1.86 -22.17
N LEU A 318 -20.28 -3.05 -22.03
CA LEU A 318 -21.14 -3.62 -23.08
C LEU A 318 -22.61 -3.39 -22.76
N ASP A 319 -23.02 -3.62 -21.50
CA ASP A 319 -24.45 -3.61 -21.13
C ASP A 319 -24.75 -2.52 -20.08
N TYR A 320 -23.78 -2.19 -19.24
CA TYR A 320 -23.84 -1.07 -18.30
C TYR A 320 -22.46 -0.45 -18.08
N ASN A 321 -22.41 0.75 -17.51
CA ASN A 321 -21.15 1.43 -17.19
C ASN A 321 -21.07 1.85 -15.73
N LEU A 322 -20.29 1.13 -14.91
CA LEU A 322 -19.98 1.51 -13.54
C LEU A 322 -18.49 1.30 -13.24
N ALA A 323 -17.80 2.37 -12.88
CA ALA A 323 -16.45 2.28 -12.32
C ALA A 323 -16.51 1.75 -10.88
N ALA A 324 -16.36 0.44 -10.70
CA ALA A 324 -16.35 -0.23 -9.41
C ALA A 324 -14.92 -0.53 -8.90
N PRO A 325 -14.66 -0.49 -7.57
CA PRO A 325 -15.59 -0.08 -6.51
C PRO A 325 -15.88 1.43 -6.54
N LEU A 326 -17.17 1.79 -6.39
CA LEU A 326 -17.61 3.18 -6.25
C LEU A 326 -17.84 3.48 -4.76
N THR A 327 -17.18 4.50 -4.21
CA THR A 327 -17.47 4.98 -2.85
C THR A 327 -18.72 5.86 -2.86
N VAL A 328 -19.76 5.44 -2.13
CA VAL A 328 -20.99 6.20 -1.93
C VAL A 328 -20.96 6.85 -0.55
N ASN A 329 -21.03 8.18 -0.51
CA ASN A 329 -20.95 8.96 0.72
C ASN A 329 -22.35 9.41 1.17
N PHE A 330 -22.60 9.32 2.47
CA PHE A 330 -23.76 9.93 3.13
C PHE A 330 -23.24 11.02 4.06
N ALA A 331 -23.71 12.25 3.88
CA ALA A 331 -23.44 13.31 4.83
C ALA A 331 -24.21 13.09 6.15
N ASN A 332 -23.85 13.85 7.18
CA ASN A 332 -24.59 13.85 8.44
C ASN A 332 -26.08 14.18 8.22
N GLY A 333 -26.97 13.33 8.71
CA GLY A 333 -28.42 13.46 8.56
C GLY A 333 -28.99 12.86 7.27
N GLU A 334 -28.18 12.50 6.28
CA GLU A 334 -28.68 11.88 5.04
C GLU A 334 -29.06 10.42 5.26
N THR A 335 -30.25 10.04 4.78
CA THR A 335 -30.80 8.69 4.95
C THR A 335 -30.90 7.90 3.65
N GLN A 336 -30.65 8.52 2.49
CA GLN A 336 -30.72 7.88 1.18
C GLN A 336 -29.70 8.47 0.21
N GLN A 337 -29.17 7.62 -0.66
CA GLN A 337 -28.33 8.00 -1.79
C GLN A 337 -28.79 7.22 -3.02
N VAL A 338 -28.76 7.85 -4.20
CA VAL A 338 -29.14 7.20 -5.46
C VAL A 338 -27.94 7.20 -6.39
N VAL A 339 -27.49 6.02 -6.77
CA VAL A 339 -26.42 5.83 -7.75
C VAL A 339 -27.07 5.61 -9.11
N SER A 340 -26.77 6.50 -10.06
CA SER A 340 -27.18 6.35 -11.46
C SER A 340 -26.16 5.50 -12.21
N VAL A 341 -26.61 4.37 -12.76
CA VAL A 341 -25.81 3.46 -13.58
C VAL A 341 -26.25 3.62 -15.04
N PRO A 342 -25.42 4.20 -15.92
CA PRO A 342 -25.68 4.20 -17.36
C PRO A 342 -25.85 2.78 -17.90
N ILE A 343 -26.88 2.60 -18.72
CA ILE A 343 -27.17 1.37 -19.45
C ILE A 343 -26.77 1.59 -20.91
N VAL A 344 -26.11 0.61 -21.50
CA VAL A 344 -25.73 0.63 -22.90
C VAL A 344 -26.83 -0.09 -23.65
N ASN A 345 -27.41 0.60 -24.63
CA ASN A 345 -28.38 0.03 -25.55
C ASN A 345 -27.63 -0.29 -26.85
N ASP A 346 -27.74 -1.51 -27.36
CA ASP A 346 -27.14 -1.85 -28.64
C ASP A 346 -28.14 -2.40 -29.67
N ILE A 347 -27.72 -3.34 -30.52
CA ILE A 347 -28.57 -3.94 -31.56
C ILE A 347 -28.48 -5.46 -31.56
N LEU A 348 -27.72 -6.04 -30.64
CA LEU A 348 -27.46 -7.46 -30.51
C LEU A 348 -28.56 -8.07 -29.67
N VAL A 349 -29.11 -9.19 -30.13
CA VAL A 349 -30.06 -9.94 -29.31
C VAL A 349 -29.26 -10.80 -28.34
N GLU A 350 -29.30 -10.42 -27.07
CA GLU A 350 -28.55 -11.10 -26.01
C GLU A 350 -29.49 -11.77 -24.99
N GLY A 351 -30.76 -11.37 -25.00
CA GLY A 351 -31.76 -11.76 -24.00
C GLY A 351 -31.50 -11.05 -22.66
N ASN A 352 -32.44 -11.16 -21.72
CA ASN A 352 -32.30 -10.45 -20.44
C ASN A 352 -31.03 -10.84 -19.68
N GLU A 353 -30.24 -9.85 -19.33
CA GLU A 353 -28.99 -10.02 -18.63
C GLU A 353 -29.05 -9.49 -17.19
N THR A 354 -28.09 -9.89 -16.37
CA THR A 354 -28.05 -9.48 -14.95
C THR A 354 -26.68 -8.98 -14.53
N ALA A 355 -26.64 -7.99 -13.63
CA ALA A 355 -25.46 -7.53 -12.91
C ALA A 355 -25.71 -7.60 -11.39
N LEU A 356 -24.81 -8.23 -10.64
CA LEU A 356 -24.88 -8.35 -9.19
C LEU A 356 -24.02 -7.28 -8.52
N PHE A 357 -24.66 -6.37 -7.78
CA PHE A 357 -23.99 -5.35 -6.99
C PHE A 357 -23.95 -5.71 -5.52
N THR A 358 -22.79 -5.47 -4.87
CA THR A 358 -22.55 -5.81 -3.46
C THR A 358 -21.97 -4.62 -2.70
N LEU A 359 -22.46 -4.38 -1.47
CA LEU A 359 -21.93 -3.37 -0.55
C LEU A 359 -20.81 -3.95 0.34
N THR A 360 -19.69 -3.24 0.44
CA THR A 360 -18.56 -3.59 1.32
C THR A 360 -17.97 -2.36 2.01
N ASN A 361 -17.09 -2.60 3.00
CA ASN A 361 -16.25 -1.59 3.63
C ASN A 361 -17.00 -0.31 4.08
N PRO A 362 -18.04 -0.42 4.93
CA PRO A 362 -18.66 0.78 5.50
C PRO A 362 -17.66 1.51 6.43
N THR A 363 -17.72 2.85 6.44
CA THR A 363 -16.84 3.72 7.25
C THR A 363 -17.64 4.64 8.17
N GLY A 364 -16.97 5.42 9.04
CA GLY A 364 -17.63 6.39 9.94
C GLY A 364 -18.53 5.74 11.00
N GLY A 365 -18.27 4.47 11.32
CA GLY A 365 -19.03 3.66 12.26
C GLY A 365 -20.40 3.18 11.78
N ALA A 366 -20.76 3.40 10.51
CA ALA A 366 -21.90 2.69 9.93
C ALA A 366 -21.60 1.19 9.82
N THR A 367 -22.65 0.36 9.85
CA THR A 367 -22.55 -1.06 9.50
C THR A 367 -23.34 -1.36 8.24
N LEU A 368 -23.16 -2.55 7.66
CA LEU A 368 -24.08 -3.02 6.62
C LEU A 368 -25.42 -3.44 7.25
N GLY A 369 -26.51 -3.17 6.55
CA GLY A 369 -27.86 -3.62 6.92
C GLY A 369 -28.17 -5.03 6.41
N ALA A 370 -29.46 -5.38 6.33
CA ALA A 370 -29.89 -6.73 5.95
C ALA A 370 -29.68 -7.01 4.45
N THR A 371 -29.92 -6.01 3.60
CA THR A 371 -29.83 -6.15 2.14
C THR A 371 -28.48 -5.63 1.64
N THR A 372 -27.48 -6.50 1.60
CA THR A 372 -26.11 -6.16 1.18
C THR A 372 -25.82 -6.42 -0.29
N GLN A 373 -26.78 -7.00 -1.01
CA GLN A 373 -26.70 -7.32 -2.44
C GLN A 373 -27.98 -6.89 -3.17
N THR A 374 -27.85 -6.45 -4.42
CA THR A 374 -28.96 -6.26 -5.34
C THR A 374 -28.60 -6.78 -6.72
N THR A 375 -29.56 -7.40 -7.40
CA THR A 375 -29.43 -7.79 -8.80
C THR A 375 -30.12 -6.74 -9.67
N LEU A 376 -29.37 -6.14 -10.60
CA LEU A 376 -29.91 -5.39 -11.72
C LEU A 376 -30.18 -6.36 -12.87
N THR A 377 -31.39 -6.36 -13.41
CA THR A 377 -31.75 -7.03 -14.66
C THR A 377 -31.88 -5.99 -15.76
N VAL A 378 -31.05 -6.10 -16.79
CA VAL A 378 -31.17 -5.34 -18.04
C VAL A 378 -32.06 -6.17 -18.96
N VAL A 379 -33.19 -5.59 -19.36
CA VAL A 379 -34.15 -6.23 -20.25
C VAL A 379 -33.78 -5.89 -21.68
N ASP A 380 -33.53 -6.95 -22.45
CA ASP A 380 -33.25 -6.94 -23.88
C ASP A 380 -34.49 -6.43 -24.62
N ASN A 381 -34.34 -5.39 -25.44
CA ASN A 381 -35.42 -4.78 -26.23
C ASN A 381 -35.39 -5.23 -27.70
N GLU A 382 -34.37 -5.97 -28.13
CA GLU A 382 -34.36 -6.61 -29.44
C GLU A 382 -35.15 -7.93 -29.44
N LYS A 383 -35.91 -8.17 -30.50
CA LYS A 383 -36.81 -9.33 -30.57
C LYS A 383 -36.59 -10.16 -31.82
N ILE A 384 -36.48 -11.48 -31.66
CA ILE A 384 -36.37 -12.44 -32.78
C ILE A 384 -37.72 -13.11 -33.04
N LEU A 385 -38.28 -12.91 -34.24
CA LEU A 385 -39.42 -13.67 -34.75
C LEU A 385 -38.95 -14.71 -35.76
N MET A 386 -39.23 -15.98 -35.48
CA MET A 386 -38.98 -17.08 -36.41
C MET A 386 -40.28 -17.72 -36.88
N GLY A 387 -40.52 -17.65 -38.19
CA GLY A 387 -41.52 -18.43 -38.89
C GLY A 387 -41.18 -19.92 -38.97
N THR A 388 -42.03 -20.63 -39.70
CA THR A 388 -42.04 -22.06 -39.95
C THR A 388 -41.78 -22.32 -41.45
N ASP A 389 -41.96 -23.55 -41.91
CA ASP A 389 -41.92 -23.84 -43.36
C ASP A 389 -43.29 -23.64 -44.04
N ALA A 390 -44.28 -23.13 -43.31
CA ALA A 390 -45.63 -22.83 -43.80
C ALA A 390 -45.81 -21.31 -43.97
N PRO A 391 -46.89 -20.84 -44.65
CA PRO A 391 -47.16 -19.40 -44.76
C PRO A 391 -47.42 -18.76 -43.40
N ASP A 392 -46.56 -17.82 -43.01
CA ASP A 392 -46.62 -17.15 -41.70
C ASP A 392 -46.99 -15.66 -41.80
N ILE A 393 -47.50 -15.12 -40.68
CA ILE A 393 -47.68 -13.68 -40.46
C ILE A 393 -46.84 -13.31 -39.24
N LEU A 394 -45.78 -12.54 -39.47
CA LEU A 394 -44.81 -12.12 -38.47
C LEU A 394 -44.88 -10.59 -38.33
N VAL A 395 -45.05 -10.11 -37.09
CA VAL A 395 -45.20 -8.69 -36.76
C VAL A 395 -44.27 -8.35 -35.60
N GLY A 396 -43.29 -7.49 -35.85
CA GLY A 396 -42.23 -7.11 -34.92
C GLY A 396 -42.73 -6.25 -33.77
N GLY A 397 -43.06 -4.99 -34.05
CA GLY A 397 -43.52 -4.03 -33.05
C GLY A 397 -43.13 -2.59 -33.36
N LEU A 398 -42.62 -1.88 -32.36
CA LEU A 398 -42.08 -0.52 -32.45
C LEU A 398 -40.57 -0.46 -32.14
N GLU A 399 -39.97 -1.61 -31.86
CA GLU A 399 -38.57 -1.78 -31.43
C GLU A 399 -37.75 -2.34 -32.61
N ASN A 400 -36.45 -2.60 -32.44
CA ASN A 400 -35.67 -3.20 -33.52
C ASN A 400 -35.91 -4.72 -33.54
N ASP A 401 -36.53 -5.22 -34.61
CA ASP A 401 -36.90 -6.63 -34.72
C ASP A 401 -36.03 -7.39 -35.74
N TYR A 402 -35.74 -8.65 -35.42
CA TYR A 402 -35.13 -9.62 -36.33
C TYR A 402 -36.17 -10.65 -36.76
N ILE A 403 -36.67 -10.54 -37.99
CA ILE A 403 -37.79 -11.35 -38.48
C ILE A 403 -37.35 -12.32 -39.59
N PHE A 404 -37.57 -13.62 -39.40
CA PHE A 404 -37.20 -14.68 -40.33
C PHE A 404 -38.41 -15.51 -40.77
N GLY A 405 -38.82 -15.39 -42.03
CA GLY A 405 -39.94 -16.12 -42.64
C GLY A 405 -39.68 -17.62 -42.90
N LYS A 406 -38.43 -18.01 -43.17
CA LYS A 406 -38.02 -19.37 -43.59
C LYS A 406 -38.64 -19.83 -44.92
N ARG A 407 -39.43 -20.91 -44.98
CA ARG A 407 -40.06 -21.36 -46.24
C ARG A 407 -41.52 -20.99 -46.16
N GLY A 408 -42.13 -20.63 -47.29
CA GLY A 408 -43.56 -20.37 -47.27
C GLY A 408 -43.97 -19.26 -48.21
N ARG A 409 -44.98 -18.51 -47.78
CA ARG A 409 -45.43 -17.31 -48.49
C ARG A 409 -45.75 -16.31 -47.40
N ASP A 410 -44.69 -15.69 -46.92
CA ASP A 410 -44.71 -15.10 -45.59
C ASP A 410 -45.06 -13.62 -45.67
N ARG A 411 -45.64 -13.10 -44.60
CA ARG A 411 -45.97 -11.69 -44.43
C ARG A 411 -45.19 -11.18 -43.23
N LEU A 412 -44.16 -10.38 -43.51
CA LEU A 412 -43.26 -9.83 -42.50
C LEU A 412 -43.56 -8.33 -42.38
N THR A 413 -43.94 -7.90 -41.18
CA THR A 413 -44.11 -6.48 -40.82
C THR A 413 -43.13 -6.21 -39.69
N GLY A 414 -42.12 -5.39 -39.93
CA GLY A 414 -41.21 -4.97 -38.87
C GLY A 414 -41.94 -4.06 -37.89
N GLY A 415 -42.33 -2.89 -38.42
CA GLY A 415 -43.20 -1.95 -37.74
C GLY A 415 -42.47 -0.64 -37.63
N GLY A 416 -42.34 -0.11 -36.42
CA GLY A 416 -41.42 0.99 -36.14
C GLY A 416 -40.09 0.45 -35.61
N GLY A 417 -39.03 1.25 -35.66
CA GLY A 417 -37.67 0.79 -35.31
C GLY A 417 -36.84 0.46 -36.55
N ASN A 418 -35.59 0.02 -36.36
CA ASN A 418 -34.74 -0.41 -37.47
C ASN A 418 -34.75 -1.93 -37.56
N ASP A 419 -35.60 -2.48 -38.43
CA ASP A 419 -35.83 -3.93 -38.46
C ASP A 419 -34.93 -4.67 -39.45
N GLN A 420 -34.64 -5.94 -39.19
CA GLN A 420 -34.04 -6.86 -40.16
C GLN A 420 -35.05 -7.91 -40.60
N LEU A 421 -35.44 -7.86 -41.87
CA LEU A 421 -36.47 -8.71 -42.45
C LEU A 421 -35.87 -9.71 -43.45
N THR A 422 -35.96 -11.00 -43.14
CA THR A 422 -35.50 -12.11 -43.98
C THR A 422 -36.68 -12.96 -44.39
N GLY A 423 -37.10 -12.90 -45.66
CA GLY A 423 -38.27 -13.64 -46.15
C GLY A 423 -38.02 -15.14 -46.30
N GLY A 424 -36.82 -15.52 -46.75
CA GLY A 424 -36.42 -16.88 -47.01
C GLY A 424 -36.91 -17.41 -48.37
N SER A 425 -37.32 -18.68 -48.43
CA SER A 425 -37.78 -19.34 -49.64
C SER A 425 -39.30 -19.29 -49.82
N GLY A 426 -39.79 -18.62 -50.87
CA GLY A 426 -41.22 -18.39 -50.97
C GLY A 426 -41.62 -17.35 -51.99
N LYS A 427 -42.76 -16.72 -51.76
CA LYS A 427 -43.21 -15.51 -52.45
C LYS A 427 -43.59 -14.50 -51.38
N ASP A 428 -42.58 -13.88 -50.81
CA ASP A 428 -42.72 -13.26 -49.50
C ASP A 428 -43.15 -11.80 -49.62
N ARG A 429 -43.75 -11.26 -48.58
CA ARG A 429 -44.29 -9.90 -48.54
C ARG A 429 -43.70 -9.16 -47.35
N PHE A 430 -42.85 -8.20 -47.65
CA PHE A 430 -42.30 -7.25 -46.67
C PHE A 430 -43.24 -6.05 -46.60
N ILE A 431 -43.94 -5.90 -45.48
CA ILE A 431 -45.00 -4.92 -45.28
C ILE A 431 -44.44 -3.78 -44.45
N PHE A 432 -44.48 -2.58 -45.00
CA PHE A 432 -44.07 -1.35 -44.33
C PHE A 432 -45.32 -0.65 -43.81
N ASP A 433 -45.55 -0.79 -42.52
CA ASP A 433 -46.72 -0.25 -41.81
C ASP A 433 -46.42 0.02 -40.34
N ILE A 434 -46.54 1.29 -39.92
CA ILE A 434 -46.47 1.74 -38.53
C ILE A 434 -47.84 2.16 -37.96
N ASN A 435 -48.94 1.81 -38.64
CA ASN A 435 -50.31 2.20 -38.27
C ASN A 435 -50.51 3.70 -38.02
N SER A 436 -49.66 4.55 -38.60
CA SER A 436 -49.64 6.00 -38.44
C SER A 436 -48.95 6.64 -39.63
N PRO A 437 -49.19 7.93 -39.95
CA PRO A 437 -48.51 8.59 -41.06
C PRO A 437 -46.98 8.52 -40.93
N PHE A 438 -46.30 8.35 -42.05
CA PHE A 438 -44.84 8.23 -42.12
C PHE A 438 -44.11 9.26 -41.25
N ASN A 439 -43.25 8.76 -40.37
CA ASN A 439 -42.31 9.55 -39.60
C ASN A 439 -40.96 8.83 -39.61
N ALA A 440 -39.91 9.46 -40.14
CA ALA A 440 -38.62 8.80 -40.32
C ALA A 440 -37.97 8.31 -39.02
N VAL A 441 -38.32 8.89 -37.86
CA VAL A 441 -37.81 8.45 -36.55
C VAL A 441 -38.57 7.22 -36.07
N THR A 442 -39.90 7.27 -36.07
CA THR A 442 -40.73 6.15 -35.60
C THR A 442 -40.68 4.96 -36.55
N MET A 443 -40.66 5.21 -37.86
CA MET A 443 -40.53 4.17 -38.88
C MET A 443 -39.16 3.49 -38.86
N GLY A 444 -38.11 4.22 -38.46
CA GLY A 444 -36.73 3.78 -38.65
C GLY A 444 -36.39 3.45 -40.10
N VAL A 445 -35.33 2.66 -40.28
CA VAL A 445 -34.82 2.21 -41.57
C VAL A 445 -34.60 0.70 -41.55
N ASP A 446 -35.53 -0.02 -42.17
CA ASP A 446 -35.45 -1.48 -42.20
C ASP A 446 -34.42 -1.97 -43.21
N VAL A 447 -33.89 -3.16 -42.96
CA VAL A 447 -33.04 -3.90 -43.87
C VAL A 447 -33.77 -5.17 -44.31
N ILE A 448 -34.08 -5.26 -45.60
CA ILE A 448 -34.52 -6.52 -46.19
C ILE A 448 -33.29 -7.27 -46.68
N THR A 449 -33.07 -8.47 -46.15
CA THR A 449 -31.80 -9.17 -46.27
C THR A 449 -31.69 -10.06 -47.52
N ASP A 450 -32.82 -10.56 -48.02
CA ASP A 450 -32.82 -11.61 -49.05
C ASP A 450 -33.89 -11.44 -50.14
N PHE A 451 -34.30 -10.20 -50.42
CA PHE A 451 -35.34 -9.90 -51.40
C PHE A 451 -35.07 -10.55 -52.77
N ARG A 452 -36.02 -11.33 -53.31
CA ARG A 452 -35.92 -11.94 -54.65
C ARG A 452 -36.92 -11.33 -55.61
N ARG A 453 -36.38 -10.55 -56.54
CA ARG A 453 -37.13 -9.87 -57.60
C ARG A 453 -38.07 -10.82 -58.36
N GLY A 454 -39.28 -10.34 -58.65
CA GLY A 454 -40.31 -11.10 -59.37
C GLY A 454 -40.94 -12.27 -58.60
N LYS A 455 -40.46 -12.58 -57.39
CA LYS A 455 -41.09 -13.53 -56.46
C LYS A 455 -41.68 -12.81 -55.26
N ASP A 456 -40.84 -12.03 -54.59
CA ASP A 456 -41.18 -11.35 -53.36
C ASP A 456 -41.77 -9.96 -53.66
N LYS A 457 -42.38 -9.34 -52.66
CA LYS A 457 -43.06 -8.04 -52.76
C LYS A 457 -42.69 -7.13 -51.61
N ILE A 458 -42.41 -5.87 -51.94
CA ILE A 458 -42.41 -4.76 -50.98
C ILE A 458 -43.82 -4.17 -50.97
N VAL A 459 -44.49 -4.20 -49.84
CA VAL A 459 -45.88 -3.79 -49.68
C VAL A 459 -45.91 -2.53 -48.84
N LEU A 460 -46.49 -1.46 -49.39
CA LEU A 460 -46.58 -0.18 -48.72
C LEU A 460 -48.02 0.03 -48.23
N ASP A 461 -48.18 0.34 -46.95
CA ASP A 461 -49.49 0.59 -46.36
C ASP A 461 -49.96 2.04 -46.57
N ARG A 462 -51.26 2.23 -46.81
CA ARG A 462 -51.84 3.56 -47.04
C ARG A 462 -51.94 4.41 -45.79
N THR A 463 -52.01 3.78 -44.63
CA THR A 463 -52.01 4.46 -43.35
C THR A 463 -50.67 5.14 -43.11
N THR A 464 -49.59 4.45 -43.48
CA THR A 464 -48.21 4.95 -43.37
C THR A 464 -47.83 5.89 -44.51
N PHE A 465 -47.97 5.44 -45.74
CA PHE A 465 -47.64 6.21 -46.93
C PHE A 465 -48.89 6.89 -47.48
N THR A 466 -49.37 7.92 -46.77
CA THR A 466 -50.67 8.58 -46.98
C THR A 466 -50.87 9.15 -48.39
N GLN A 467 -49.79 9.47 -49.08
CA GLN A 467 -49.81 9.90 -50.48
C GLN A 467 -49.89 8.73 -51.48
N LEU A 468 -50.22 7.49 -51.10
CA LEU A 468 -50.34 6.38 -52.06
C LEU A 468 -51.63 6.44 -52.90
N ASP A 469 -51.48 6.59 -54.23
CA ASP A 469 -52.62 6.52 -55.16
C ASP A 469 -52.96 5.07 -55.56
N ARG A 470 -53.97 4.85 -56.44
CA ARG A 470 -54.28 3.52 -57.01
C ARG A 470 -53.10 2.86 -57.75
N ARG A 471 -52.04 3.63 -58.02
CA ARG A 471 -50.86 3.23 -58.77
C ARG A 471 -49.60 3.79 -58.09
N ILE A 472 -48.66 2.93 -57.67
CA ILE A 472 -47.38 3.37 -57.09
C ILE A 472 -46.56 4.13 -58.15
N SER A 473 -46.25 5.40 -57.88
CA SER A 473 -45.28 6.18 -58.64
C SER A 473 -43.87 5.75 -58.22
N PHE A 474 -43.09 5.18 -59.14
CA PHE A 474 -41.83 4.53 -58.83
C PHE A 474 -40.73 4.91 -59.82
N ALA A 475 -39.53 5.21 -59.33
CA ALA A 475 -38.34 5.43 -60.14
C ALA A 475 -37.12 4.67 -59.59
N THR A 476 -36.24 4.28 -60.51
CA THR A 476 -34.93 3.71 -60.19
C THR A 476 -33.83 4.68 -60.61
N VAL A 477 -33.01 5.11 -59.66
CA VAL A 477 -31.91 6.06 -59.87
C VAL A 477 -30.54 5.43 -59.64
N ARG A 478 -29.47 6.19 -59.86
CA ARG A 478 -28.08 5.70 -59.73
C ARG A 478 -27.41 6.05 -58.40
N ASN A 479 -27.90 7.07 -57.72
CA ASN A 479 -27.35 7.58 -56.47
C ASN A 479 -28.39 8.43 -55.72
N GLU A 480 -28.05 8.82 -54.51
CA GLU A 480 -28.85 9.50 -53.50
C GLU A 480 -29.18 10.93 -53.95
N THR A 481 -28.24 11.62 -54.60
CA THR A 481 -28.48 12.95 -55.19
C THR A 481 -29.59 12.91 -56.23
N ARG A 482 -29.67 11.86 -57.05
CA ARG A 482 -30.78 11.67 -57.99
C ARG A 482 -32.08 11.27 -57.29
N ALA A 483 -32.01 10.59 -56.14
CA ALA A 483 -33.18 10.28 -55.34
C ALA A 483 -33.82 11.56 -54.78
N GLN A 484 -32.99 12.49 -54.27
CA GLN A 484 -33.44 13.80 -53.78
C GLN A 484 -34.11 14.65 -54.87
N ASN A 485 -33.82 14.42 -56.15
CA ASN A 485 -34.41 15.17 -57.26
C ASN A 485 -35.51 14.38 -58.01
N SER A 486 -35.86 13.19 -57.54
CA SER A 486 -36.86 12.33 -58.16
C SER A 486 -38.27 12.79 -57.80
N ASN A 487 -39.16 12.90 -58.78
CA ASN A 487 -40.59 13.18 -58.56
C ASN A 487 -41.42 11.92 -58.31
N ALA A 488 -40.78 10.73 -58.29
CA ALA A 488 -41.47 9.49 -57.98
C ALA A 488 -41.73 9.39 -56.48
N LEU A 489 -42.92 8.91 -56.11
CA LEU A 489 -43.31 8.72 -54.72
C LEU A 489 -42.39 7.75 -54.00
N ILE A 490 -41.94 6.70 -54.70
CA ILE A 490 -40.96 5.74 -54.20
C ILE A 490 -39.75 5.75 -55.14
N THR A 491 -38.56 5.93 -54.58
CA THR A 491 -37.33 5.95 -55.36
C THR A 491 -36.35 4.91 -54.84
N TYR A 492 -35.91 4.02 -55.73
CA TYR A 492 -34.89 3.02 -55.46
C TYR A 492 -33.52 3.48 -55.97
N VAL A 493 -32.50 3.39 -55.12
CA VAL A 493 -31.12 3.79 -55.44
C VAL A 493 -30.26 2.54 -55.66
N ARG A 494 -29.83 2.32 -56.91
CA ARG A 494 -29.05 1.12 -57.28
C ARG A 494 -27.67 1.00 -56.66
N SER A 495 -27.05 2.11 -56.28
CA SER A 495 -25.69 2.09 -55.69
C SER A 495 -25.69 1.62 -54.24
N SER A 496 -26.79 1.79 -53.51
CA SER A 496 -26.89 1.55 -52.07
C SER A 496 -27.96 0.53 -51.68
N GLY A 497 -28.93 0.25 -52.57
CA GLY A 497 -30.09 -0.57 -52.21
C GLY A 497 -31.20 0.21 -51.51
N ASN A 498 -31.02 1.52 -51.32
CA ASN A 498 -31.93 2.35 -50.52
C ASN A 498 -33.27 2.62 -51.22
N LEU A 499 -34.33 2.64 -50.43
CA LEU A 499 -35.69 3.02 -50.83
C LEU A 499 -36.11 4.28 -50.08
N TYR A 500 -36.46 5.31 -50.86
CA TYR A 500 -36.91 6.59 -50.33
C TYR A 500 -38.38 6.81 -50.64
N TYR A 501 -39.09 7.36 -49.65
CA TYR A 501 -40.43 7.90 -49.81
C TYR A 501 -40.34 9.41 -50.05
N ASN A 502 -40.75 9.88 -51.23
CA ASN A 502 -40.91 11.30 -51.53
C ASN A 502 -42.38 11.70 -51.41
N GLU A 503 -42.75 12.23 -50.24
CA GLU A 503 -44.12 12.67 -49.97
C GLU A 503 -44.51 13.88 -50.83
N ASN A 504 -43.59 14.82 -51.09
CA ASN A 504 -43.89 16.11 -51.72
C ASN A 504 -44.01 16.06 -53.26
N ARG A 505 -43.57 14.96 -53.88
CA ARG A 505 -43.67 14.60 -55.32
C ARG A 505 -43.13 15.60 -56.35
N SER A 506 -42.69 16.81 -55.97
CA SER A 506 -42.49 17.91 -56.93
C SER A 506 -41.36 18.87 -56.59
N ALA A 507 -40.81 18.82 -55.37
CA ALA A 507 -39.67 19.62 -54.94
C ALA A 507 -38.45 18.73 -54.66
N ALA A 508 -37.25 19.29 -54.72
CA ALA A 508 -36.06 18.59 -54.28
C ALA A 508 -36.15 18.26 -52.77
N GLY A 509 -35.68 17.07 -52.39
CA GLY A 509 -35.85 16.49 -51.06
C GLY A 509 -37.08 15.57 -50.97
N PHE A 510 -37.43 15.16 -49.75
CA PHE A 510 -38.44 14.12 -49.50
C PHE A 510 -39.72 14.63 -48.82
N GLY A 511 -39.81 15.94 -48.50
CA GLY A 511 -40.92 16.48 -47.69
C GLY A 511 -40.80 15.99 -46.25
N THR A 512 -41.88 15.43 -45.69
CA THR A 512 -41.79 14.68 -44.42
C THR A 512 -41.39 13.22 -44.62
N GLY A 513 -41.27 12.79 -45.88
CA GLY A 513 -40.74 11.48 -46.26
C GLY A 513 -39.23 11.35 -46.02
N GLY A 514 -38.69 10.18 -46.31
CA GLY A 514 -37.27 9.89 -46.08
C GLY A 514 -36.87 8.49 -46.54
N LEU A 515 -35.66 8.09 -46.16
CA LEU A 515 -35.22 6.71 -46.24
C LEU A 515 -36.10 5.87 -45.30
N PHE A 516 -36.56 4.72 -45.77
CA PHE A 516 -37.39 3.81 -44.96
C PHE A 516 -36.96 2.35 -45.06
N ALA A 517 -36.18 1.99 -46.08
CA ALA A 517 -35.69 0.64 -46.23
C ALA A 517 -34.40 0.57 -47.05
N THR A 518 -33.62 -0.48 -46.81
CA THR A 518 -32.41 -0.84 -47.56
C THR A 518 -32.48 -2.32 -47.97
N LEU A 519 -32.16 -2.63 -49.22
CA LEU A 519 -32.00 -4.01 -49.69
C LEU A 519 -30.52 -4.40 -49.63
N SER A 520 -30.12 -5.28 -48.71
CA SER A 520 -28.70 -5.56 -48.46
C SER A 520 -28.04 -6.47 -49.51
N ASN A 521 -28.81 -7.24 -50.28
CA ASN A 521 -28.31 -8.17 -51.29
C ASN A 521 -28.24 -7.58 -52.72
N PHE A 522 -28.42 -6.27 -52.91
CA PHE A 522 -28.42 -5.60 -54.22
C PHE A 522 -27.21 -4.69 -54.45
N SER A 523 -26.01 -5.27 -54.57
CA SER A 523 -24.78 -4.54 -54.96
C SER A 523 -24.46 -4.63 -56.47
N SER A 524 -25.38 -5.15 -57.30
CA SER A 524 -25.17 -5.29 -58.75
C SER A 524 -25.84 -4.17 -59.57
N PRO A 525 -25.11 -3.48 -60.48
CA PRO A 525 -25.62 -2.38 -61.29
C PRO A 525 -26.77 -2.74 -62.26
N ASP A 526 -27.00 -4.04 -62.51
CA ASP A 526 -28.01 -4.55 -63.44
C ASP A 526 -29.32 -5.05 -62.77
N ALA A 527 -29.37 -5.04 -61.44
CA ALA A 527 -30.54 -5.47 -60.68
C ALA A 527 -31.47 -4.29 -60.36
N ALA A 528 -32.13 -3.74 -61.39
CA ALA A 528 -33.16 -2.72 -61.16
C ALA A 528 -34.44 -3.36 -60.60
N LEU A 529 -34.95 -2.79 -59.50
CA LEU A 529 -36.34 -2.99 -59.10
C LEU A 529 -37.26 -2.37 -60.15
N SER A 530 -38.46 -2.93 -60.23
CA SER A 530 -39.53 -2.48 -61.10
C SER A 530 -40.77 -2.18 -60.29
N ARG A 531 -41.71 -1.46 -60.88
CA ARG A 531 -43.03 -1.25 -60.28
C ARG A 531 -43.74 -2.56 -59.92
N SER A 532 -43.47 -3.65 -60.65
CA SER A 532 -44.06 -4.96 -60.34
C SER A 532 -43.47 -5.61 -59.10
N ASP A 533 -42.41 -5.09 -58.49
CA ASP A 533 -41.88 -5.62 -57.22
C ASP A 533 -42.63 -5.03 -56.00
N PHE A 534 -43.52 -4.07 -56.22
CA PHE A 534 -44.28 -3.41 -55.17
C PHE A 534 -45.76 -3.84 -55.12
N GLY A 535 -46.36 -3.71 -53.95
CA GLY A 535 -47.79 -3.83 -53.67
C GLY A 535 -48.28 -2.71 -52.77
N VAL A 536 -49.59 -2.53 -52.70
CA VAL A 536 -50.25 -1.59 -51.77
C VAL A 536 -51.19 -2.40 -50.88
N SER A 537 -51.12 -2.19 -49.56
CA SER A 537 -52.13 -2.66 -48.60
C SER A 537 -53.13 -1.56 -48.25
N SER A 538 -54.24 -1.97 -47.65
CA SER A 538 -55.42 -1.14 -47.42
C SER A 538 -55.38 -0.43 -46.09
#